data_AF-A0A8J4QQH7-F1
#
_entry.id   AF-A0A8J4QQH7-F1
#
_cell.length_a   1.000
_cell.length_b   1.000
_cell.length_c   1.000
_cell.angle_alpha   90.00
_cell.angle_beta   90.00
_cell.angle_gamma   90.00
#
_symmetry.space_group_name_H-M   'P 1'
#
loop_
_entity.id
_entity.type
_entity.pdbx_description
1 polymer ?
#
loop_
_entity_poly.entity_id
_entity_poly.type
_entity_poly.pdbx_seq_one_letter_code
_entity_poly.pdbx_strand_id
1 'polypeptide(L)'
;MISGKDTREEIARTKKNDLLRFNEMDPSTSGRGAEPTYRDKKGERISKEECLKLRKKVKVEEKPKEIKLEYGKGLAQKREAEARLQELESEKDKPFARTRDDPELDKMLRERIRDGDPMAHLVKKKCPELVLLNLGDNEKMKESGFVVPQDIPDHSWLKRRLDAAPN
;
A
#
# COMPACT_ATOMS: atom_id res chain seq x y z
N MET A 1 -35.67 -3.29 -26.02
CA MET A 1 -34.33 -3.10 -25.43
C MET A 1 -34.13 -4.25 -24.45
N ILE A 2 -33.16 -5.13 -24.68
CA ILE A 2 -32.96 -6.34 -23.87
C ILE A 2 -32.44 -5.91 -22.50
N SER A 3 -33.06 -6.38 -21.41
CA SER A 3 -32.69 -5.97 -20.05
C SER A 3 -31.50 -6.78 -19.54
N GLY A 4 -30.72 -6.20 -18.62
CA GLY A 4 -29.59 -6.91 -17.99
C GLY A 4 -30.00 -8.14 -17.16
N LYS A 5 -31.28 -8.25 -16.78
CA LYS A 5 -31.81 -9.46 -16.14
C LYS A 5 -31.97 -10.58 -17.17
N ASP A 6 -32.42 -10.24 -18.36
CA ASP A 6 -32.69 -11.17 -19.45
C ASP A 6 -31.39 -11.79 -19.95
N THR A 7 -30.32 -10.98 -20.10
CA THR A 7 -28.99 -11.47 -20.47
C THR A 7 -28.37 -12.37 -19.40
N ARG A 8 -28.57 -12.04 -18.11
CA ARG A 8 -28.09 -12.88 -17.01
C ARG A 8 -28.78 -14.24 -16.99
N GLU A 9 -30.09 -14.27 -17.23
CA GLU A 9 -30.84 -15.52 -17.33
C GLU A 9 -30.43 -16.34 -18.54
N GLU A 10 -30.22 -15.70 -19.69
CA GLU A 10 -29.75 -16.36 -20.91
C GLU A 10 -28.38 -17.00 -20.69
N ILE A 11 -27.41 -16.27 -20.10
CA ILE A 11 -26.09 -16.80 -19.73
C ILE A 11 -26.20 -17.96 -18.73
N ALA A 12 -27.15 -17.89 -17.79
CA ALA A 12 -27.37 -18.98 -16.84
C ALA A 12 -27.93 -20.23 -17.53
N ARG A 13 -28.82 -20.06 -18.52
CA ARG A 13 -29.40 -21.15 -19.31
C ARG A 13 -28.34 -21.80 -20.21
N THR A 14 -27.53 -21.01 -20.92
CA THR A 14 -26.44 -21.54 -21.75
C THR A 14 -25.42 -22.31 -20.93
N LYS A 15 -24.97 -21.77 -19.79
CA LYS A 15 -24.07 -22.48 -18.86
C LYS A 15 -24.64 -23.81 -18.36
N LYS A 16 -25.94 -23.87 -18.05
CA LYS A 16 -26.60 -25.11 -17.63
C LYS A 16 -26.64 -26.13 -18.76
N ASN A 17 -26.99 -25.70 -19.97
CA ASN A 17 -27.02 -26.58 -21.14
C ASN A 17 -25.62 -27.09 -21.49
N ASP A 18 -24.60 -26.24 -21.46
CA ASP A 18 -23.21 -26.64 -21.70
C ASP A 18 -22.71 -27.63 -20.66
N LEU A 19 -23.07 -27.44 -19.39
CA LEU A 19 -22.76 -28.38 -18.31
C LEU A 19 -23.42 -29.73 -18.52
N LEU A 20 -24.71 -29.76 -18.86
CA LEU A 20 -25.45 -31.00 -19.16
C LEU A 20 -24.82 -31.74 -20.34
N ARG A 21 -24.52 -31.01 -21.41
CA ARG A 21 -23.88 -31.54 -22.61
C ARG A 21 -22.49 -32.10 -22.33
N PHE A 22 -21.72 -31.46 -21.44
CA PHE A 22 -20.42 -31.98 -20.99
C PHE A 22 -20.56 -33.23 -20.11
N ASN A 23 -21.62 -33.32 -19.30
CA ASN A 23 -21.90 -34.48 -18.46
C ASN A 23 -22.37 -35.70 -19.26
N GLU A 24 -23.10 -35.48 -20.35
CA GLU A 24 -23.61 -36.51 -21.26
C GLU A 24 -22.56 -37.04 -22.25
N MET A 25 -21.42 -36.34 -22.42
CA MET A 25 -20.33 -36.81 -23.27
C MET A 25 -19.62 -38.05 -22.69
N ASP A 26 -19.21 -38.97 -23.57
CA ASP A 26 -18.54 -40.20 -23.17
C ASP A 26 -17.26 -39.94 -22.37
N PRO A 27 -16.94 -40.75 -21.33
CA PRO A 27 -15.74 -40.58 -20.50
C PRO A 27 -14.43 -40.61 -21.30
N SER A 28 -14.41 -41.36 -22.40
CA SER A 28 -13.25 -41.50 -23.31
C SER A 28 -12.95 -40.21 -24.08
N THR A 29 -13.99 -39.48 -24.50
CA THR A 29 -13.86 -38.22 -25.26
C THR A 29 -13.81 -36.99 -24.35
N SER A 30 -14.52 -37.03 -23.22
CA SER A 30 -14.55 -35.95 -22.22
C SER A 30 -13.31 -35.92 -21.31
N GLY A 31 -12.52 -37.01 -21.27
CA GLY A 31 -11.36 -37.12 -20.38
C GLY A 31 -11.75 -37.14 -18.89
N ARG A 32 -13.02 -37.44 -18.59
CA ARG A 32 -13.58 -37.38 -17.24
C ARG A 32 -12.95 -38.47 -16.37
N GLY A 33 -12.10 -38.05 -15.42
CA GLY A 33 -11.37 -38.97 -14.53
C GLY A 33 -9.99 -39.41 -15.05
N ALA A 34 -9.49 -38.81 -16.14
CA ALA A 34 -8.12 -39.07 -16.58
C ALA A 34 -7.11 -38.65 -15.49
N GLU A 35 -6.20 -39.55 -15.15
CA GLU A 35 -5.21 -39.28 -14.11
C GLU A 35 -4.22 -38.19 -14.58
N PRO A 36 -3.99 -37.13 -13.78
CA PRO A 36 -3.03 -36.10 -14.12
C PRO A 36 -1.61 -36.67 -14.14
N THR A 37 -0.88 -36.46 -15.23
CA THR A 37 0.56 -36.73 -15.27
C THR A 37 1.33 -35.56 -14.69
N TYR A 38 2.15 -35.80 -13.69
CA TYR A 38 2.99 -34.77 -13.09
C TYR A 38 4.41 -34.80 -13.67
N ARG A 39 5.01 -33.62 -13.84
CA ARG A 39 6.37 -33.46 -14.35
C ARG A 39 7.19 -32.46 -13.54
N ASP A 40 8.49 -32.68 -13.49
CA ASP A 40 9.44 -31.79 -12.82
C ASP A 40 9.75 -30.55 -13.64
N LYS A 41 10.39 -29.56 -13.02
CA LYS A 41 10.90 -28.36 -13.72
C LYS A 41 11.86 -28.71 -14.86
N LYS A 42 12.46 -29.92 -14.82
CA LYS A 42 13.33 -30.49 -15.87
C LYS A 42 12.59 -31.39 -16.88
N GLY A 43 11.28 -31.59 -16.71
CA GLY A 43 10.42 -32.32 -17.65
C GLY A 43 10.24 -33.83 -17.40
N GLU A 44 10.91 -34.39 -16.39
CA GLU A 44 10.82 -35.81 -15.99
C GLU A 44 9.47 -36.13 -15.33
N ARG A 45 8.95 -37.35 -15.52
CA ARG A 45 7.66 -37.77 -14.93
C ARG A 45 7.86 -38.09 -13.45
N ILE A 46 7.02 -37.48 -12.61
CA ILE A 46 7.07 -37.65 -11.15
C ILE A 46 5.86 -38.45 -10.67
N SER A 47 6.01 -39.18 -9.57
CA SER A 47 4.93 -39.80 -8.82
C SER A 47 3.95 -38.76 -8.23
N LYS A 48 2.67 -39.14 -8.06
CA LYS A 48 1.63 -38.25 -7.48
C LYS A 48 1.99 -37.75 -6.08
N GLU A 49 2.67 -38.58 -5.30
CA GLU A 49 3.01 -38.30 -3.90
C GLU A 49 4.08 -37.23 -3.75
N GLU A 50 5.09 -37.25 -4.61
CA GLU A 50 6.16 -36.26 -4.63
C GLU A 50 5.64 -34.88 -5.03
N CYS A 51 4.72 -34.80 -5.98
CA CYS A 51 4.07 -33.53 -6.34
C CYS A 51 3.20 -32.97 -5.23
N LEU A 52 2.52 -33.82 -4.46
CA LEU A 52 1.78 -33.38 -3.28
C LEU A 52 2.73 -32.89 -2.18
N LYS A 53 3.88 -33.52 -2.00
CA LYS A 53 4.92 -33.06 -1.05
C LYS A 53 5.51 -31.72 -1.49
N LEU A 54 5.83 -31.53 -2.76
CA LEU A 54 6.32 -30.26 -3.32
C LEU A 54 5.28 -29.15 -3.17
N ARG A 55 4.01 -29.42 -3.53
CA ARG A 55 2.91 -28.45 -3.34
C ARG A 55 2.67 -28.10 -1.87
N LYS A 56 2.82 -29.07 -0.96
CA LYS A 56 2.70 -28.83 0.50
C LYS A 56 3.84 -27.96 1.01
N LYS A 57 5.09 -28.22 0.59
CA LYS A 57 6.25 -27.38 0.94
C LYS A 57 6.06 -25.94 0.47
N VAL A 58 5.68 -25.76 -0.79
CA VAL A 58 5.36 -24.44 -1.37
C VAL A 58 4.21 -23.75 -0.63
N LYS A 59 3.11 -24.46 -0.31
CA LYS A 59 2.00 -23.88 0.47
C LYS A 59 2.33 -23.52 1.92
N VAL A 60 3.38 -24.11 2.50
CA VAL A 60 3.84 -23.81 3.86
C VAL A 60 4.76 -22.60 3.85
N GLU A 61 5.56 -22.42 2.78
CA GLU A 61 6.48 -21.29 2.62
C GLU A 61 5.81 -20.04 1.99
N GLU A 62 4.80 -20.21 1.13
CA GLU A 62 4.17 -19.14 0.33
C GLU A 62 2.75 -18.75 0.76
N LYS A 63 2.39 -18.84 2.04
CA LYS A 63 1.24 -18.05 2.52
C LYS A 63 1.76 -16.77 3.15
N PRO A 64 2.18 -15.75 2.35
CA PRO A 64 2.25 -14.42 2.91
C PRO A 64 0.87 -14.14 3.47
N LYS A 65 0.80 -13.78 4.76
CA LYS A 65 -0.46 -13.39 5.42
C LYS A 65 -1.19 -12.48 4.45
N GLU A 66 -2.39 -12.87 4.01
CA GLU A 66 -3.16 -12.12 3.01
C GLU A 66 -3.23 -10.66 3.49
N ILE A 67 -2.38 -9.81 2.92
CA ILE A 67 -2.37 -8.39 3.23
C ILE A 67 -3.65 -7.91 2.58
N LYS A 68 -4.67 -7.66 3.41
CA LYS A 68 -5.92 -7.06 2.97
C LYS A 68 -5.58 -5.68 2.43
N LEU A 69 -5.33 -5.61 1.13
CA LEU A 69 -5.15 -4.36 0.42
C LEU A 69 -6.48 -3.62 0.50
N GLU A 70 -6.51 -2.57 1.32
CA GLU A 70 -7.63 -1.63 1.38
C GLU A 70 -7.61 -0.78 0.12
N TYR A 71 -8.29 -1.24 -0.94
CA TYR A 71 -8.33 -0.59 -2.25
C TYR A 71 -9.13 0.72 -2.31
N GLY A 72 -9.55 1.30 -1.19
CA GLY A 72 -10.48 2.43 -1.16
C GLY A 72 -10.03 3.66 -0.36
N LYS A 73 -8.92 3.59 0.39
CA LYS A 73 -8.50 4.67 1.30
C LYS A 73 -7.21 5.31 0.78
N GLY A 74 -7.26 6.63 0.55
CA GLY A 74 -6.12 7.37 0.01
C GLY A 74 -4.94 7.43 0.98
N LEU A 75 -3.72 7.65 0.46
CA LEU A 75 -2.49 7.74 1.27
C LEU A 75 -2.59 8.85 2.33
N ALA A 76 -3.14 10.01 1.96
CA ALA A 76 -3.34 11.14 2.87
C ALA A 76 -4.28 10.77 4.04
N GLN A 77 -5.40 10.09 3.74
CA GLN A 77 -6.36 9.66 4.76
C GLN A 77 -5.76 8.64 5.75
N LYS A 78 -4.83 7.80 5.30
CA LYS A 78 -4.11 6.87 6.17
C LYS A 78 -3.15 7.61 7.10
N ARG A 79 -2.38 8.57 6.57
CA ARG A 79 -1.46 9.41 7.36
C ARG A 79 -2.21 10.23 8.39
N GLU A 80 -3.33 10.84 8.01
CA GLU A 80 -4.17 11.60 8.93
C GLU A 80 -4.74 10.71 10.04
N ALA A 81 -5.21 9.50 9.70
CA ALA A 81 -5.69 8.56 10.71
C ALA A 81 -4.57 8.11 11.67
N GLU A 82 -3.36 7.86 11.17
CA GLU A 82 -2.20 7.50 11.98
C GLU A 82 -1.77 8.66 12.89
N ALA A 83 -1.68 9.87 12.36
CA ALA A 83 -1.38 11.08 13.12
C ALA A 83 -2.41 11.31 14.24
N ARG A 84 -3.70 11.18 13.91
CA ARG A 84 -4.78 11.31 14.90
C ARG A 84 -4.70 10.25 16.00
N LEU A 85 -4.29 9.02 15.69
CA LEU A 85 -4.09 7.98 16.70
C LEU A 85 -2.93 8.33 17.64
N GLN A 86 -1.81 8.82 17.10
CA GLN A 86 -0.67 9.26 17.89
C GLN A 86 -1.02 10.46 18.78
N GLU A 87 -1.76 11.44 18.25
CA GLU A 87 -2.26 12.58 19.02
C GLU A 87 -3.14 12.09 20.18
N LEU A 88 -4.12 11.22 19.92
CA LEU A 88 -4.98 10.64 20.95
C LEU A 88 -4.22 9.85 22.01
N GLU A 89 -3.20 9.08 21.62
CA GLU A 89 -2.34 8.37 22.57
C GLU A 89 -1.58 9.35 23.47
N SER A 90 -1.01 10.40 22.89
CA SER A 90 -0.31 11.44 23.65
C SER A 90 -1.26 12.24 24.55
N GLU A 91 -2.50 12.50 24.11
CA GLU A 91 -3.51 13.23 24.87
C GLU A 91 -4.06 12.43 26.04
N LYS A 92 -4.14 11.10 25.94
CA LYS A 92 -4.55 10.23 27.06
C LYS A 92 -3.65 10.37 28.27
N ASP A 93 -2.35 10.54 28.04
CA ASP A 93 -1.35 10.67 29.10
C ASP A 93 -1.26 12.12 29.62
N LYS A 94 -1.81 13.10 28.89
CA LYS A 94 -1.78 14.51 29.29
C LYS A 94 -2.85 14.81 30.35
N PRO A 95 -2.51 15.57 31.40
CA PRO A 95 -3.49 16.00 32.38
C PRO A 95 -4.48 16.99 31.75
N PHE A 96 -5.75 16.97 32.20
CA PHE A 96 -6.81 17.84 31.68
C PHE A 96 -6.50 19.34 31.83
N ALA A 97 -5.84 19.73 32.93
CA ALA A 97 -5.40 21.10 33.17
C ALA A 97 -3.87 21.17 33.18
N ARG A 98 -3.32 22.20 32.53
CA ARG A 98 -1.88 22.49 32.58
C ARG A 98 -1.54 23.19 33.89
N THR A 99 -0.49 22.73 34.55
CA THR A 99 0.08 23.36 35.74
C THR A 99 1.18 24.34 35.37
N ARG A 100 1.57 25.21 36.32
CA ARG A 100 2.67 26.16 36.13
C ARG A 100 4.01 25.45 35.85
N ASP A 101 4.21 24.28 36.44
CA ASP A 101 5.44 23.51 36.36
C ASP A 101 5.38 22.41 35.27
N ASP A 102 4.56 22.61 34.24
CA ASP A 102 4.43 21.70 33.10
C ASP A 102 5.73 21.67 32.28
N PRO A 103 6.42 20.51 32.18
CA PRO A 103 7.69 20.40 31.48
C PRO A 103 7.56 20.59 29.96
N GLU A 104 6.40 20.26 29.35
CA GLU A 104 6.16 20.46 27.91
C GLU A 104 6.07 21.97 27.60
N LEU A 105 5.36 22.72 28.45
CA LEU A 105 5.22 24.16 28.34
C LEU A 105 6.55 24.89 28.54
N ASP A 106 7.31 24.54 29.58
CA ASP A 106 8.63 25.13 29.85
C ASP A 106 9.60 24.88 28.69
N LYS A 107 9.61 23.67 28.13
CA LYS A 107 10.41 23.35 26.95
C LYS A 107 10.02 24.21 25.74
N MET A 108 8.72 24.32 25.44
CA MET A 108 8.22 25.15 24.34
C MET A 108 8.59 26.62 24.51
N LEU A 109 8.51 27.17 25.73
CA LEU A 109 8.87 28.56 26.03
C LEU A 109 10.37 28.83 25.96
N ARG A 110 11.20 27.82 26.29
CA ARG A 110 12.66 27.89 26.18
C ARG A 110 13.13 27.81 24.73
N GLU A 111 12.43 27.05 23.89
CA GLU A 111 12.78 26.87 22.48
C GLU A 111 12.33 28.04 21.59
N ARG A 112 11.37 28.85 22.05
CA ARG A 112 10.92 30.05 21.34
C ARG A 112 12.06 31.07 21.22
N ILE A 113 12.49 31.34 19.99
CA ILE A 113 13.41 32.44 19.69
C ILE A 113 12.67 33.76 19.93
N ARG A 114 13.29 34.66 20.71
CA ARG A 114 12.78 36.00 20.97
C ARG A 114 13.52 37.01 20.11
N ASP A 115 12.78 37.86 19.44
CA ASP A 115 13.36 38.93 18.63
C ASP A 115 14.12 39.92 19.52
N GLY A 116 15.34 40.29 19.11
CA GLY A 116 16.19 41.21 19.87
C GLY A 116 16.99 40.59 21.01
N ASP A 117 16.98 39.27 21.19
CA ASP A 117 17.90 38.61 22.14
C ASP A 117 19.35 38.63 21.58
N PRO A 118 20.30 39.33 22.24
CA PRO A 118 21.67 39.42 21.77
C PRO A 118 22.39 38.06 21.76
N MET A 119 21.94 37.10 22.57
CA MET A 119 22.49 35.76 22.65
C MET A 119 21.83 34.79 21.67
N ALA A 120 20.78 35.21 20.95
CA ALA A 120 20.02 34.34 20.06
C ALA A 120 20.93 33.62 19.07
N HIS A 121 21.91 34.32 18.47
CA HIS A 121 22.85 33.74 17.51
C HIS A 121 23.78 32.67 18.08
N LEU A 122 24.08 32.72 19.38
CA LEU A 122 24.98 31.79 20.05
C LEU A 122 24.24 30.52 20.51
N VAL A 123 22.98 30.66 20.92
CA VAL A 123 22.18 29.59 21.54
C VAL A 123 21.16 28.98 20.58
N LYS A 124 21.19 29.31 19.28
CA LYS A 124 20.32 28.63 18.30
C LYS A 124 20.64 27.14 18.35
N LYS A 125 19.74 26.34 18.93
CA LYS A 125 19.68 24.92 18.62
C LYS A 125 19.63 24.85 17.11
N LYS A 126 20.57 24.13 16.50
CA LYS A 126 20.58 23.93 15.05
C LYS A 126 19.21 23.36 14.71
N CYS A 127 18.33 24.19 14.13
CA CYS A 127 17.13 23.68 13.53
C CYS A 127 17.64 22.59 12.60
N PRO A 128 17.20 21.33 12.72
CA PRO A 128 17.43 20.43 11.61
C PRO A 128 16.86 21.20 10.42
N GLU A 129 17.75 21.62 9.53
CA GLU A 129 17.38 22.09 8.21
C GLU A 129 16.26 21.16 7.80
N LEU A 130 15.10 21.71 7.44
CA LEU A 130 13.93 20.91 7.06
C LEU A 130 14.39 20.06 5.88
N VAL A 131 15.00 18.91 6.18
CA VAL A 131 15.27 17.84 5.25
C VAL A 131 13.86 17.43 4.96
N LEU A 132 13.32 18.02 3.88
CA LEU A 132 12.03 17.64 3.36
C LEU A 132 12.08 16.12 3.34
N LEU A 133 11.28 15.51 4.21
CA LEU A 133 11.29 14.07 4.41
C LEU A 133 11.17 13.48 3.03
N ASN A 134 12.11 12.60 2.65
CA ASN A 134 12.15 12.10 1.30
C ASN A 134 10.86 11.30 1.00
N LEU A 135 9.83 11.96 0.46
CA LEU A 135 8.50 11.39 0.29
C LEU A 135 8.53 10.15 -0.62
N GLY A 136 9.53 10.08 -1.51
CA GLY A 136 9.77 8.97 -2.43
C GLY A 136 10.54 7.77 -1.84
N ASP A 137 11.03 7.82 -0.59
CA ASP A 137 11.82 6.72 -0.02
C ASP A 137 11.00 5.55 0.52
N ASN A 138 9.67 5.66 0.55
CA ASN A 138 8.82 4.55 0.95
C ASN A 138 8.90 3.38 -0.04
N GLU A 139 9.29 2.19 0.45
CA GLU A 139 9.41 0.94 -0.35
C GLU A 139 8.14 0.64 -1.15
N LYS A 140 6.97 0.85 -0.53
CA LYS A 140 5.65 0.68 -1.16
C LYS A 140 5.42 1.63 -2.34
N MET A 141 5.99 2.84 -2.31
CA MET A 141 5.89 3.78 -3.44
C MET A 141 6.83 3.38 -4.57
N LYS A 142 8.03 2.87 -4.25
CA LYS A 142 8.98 2.32 -5.23
C LYS A 142 8.38 1.10 -5.95
N GLU A 143 7.69 0.22 -5.23
CA GLU A 143 6.97 -0.93 -5.80
C GLU A 143 5.78 -0.52 -6.70
N SER A 144 5.10 0.58 -6.36
CA SER A 144 3.98 1.10 -7.16
C SER A 144 4.43 1.82 -8.45
N GLY A 145 5.73 2.05 -8.63
CA GLY A 145 6.30 2.80 -9.76
C GLY A 145 6.02 4.31 -9.73
N PHE A 146 5.36 4.82 -8.69
CA PHE A 146 5.06 6.25 -8.55
C PHE A 146 6.23 6.99 -7.89
N VAL A 147 7.00 7.71 -8.70
CA VAL A 147 8.14 8.53 -8.23
C VAL A 147 7.66 9.95 -7.94
N VAL A 148 7.73 10.39 -6.69
CA VAL A 148 7.49 11.79 -6.31
C VAL A 148 8.78 12.58 -6.54
N PRO A 149 8.81 13.54 -7.48
CA PRO A 149 9.99 14.38 -7.70
C PRO A 149 10.20 15.28 -6.50
N GLN A 150 11.36 15.14 -5.85
CA GLN A 150 11.73 15.97 -4.71
C GLN A 150 12.66 17.11 -5.09
N ASP A 151 13.29 17.00 -6.25
CA ASP A 151 14.01 18.06 -6.90
C ASP A 151 13.08 18.82 -7.86
N ILE A 152 13.39 20.11 -8.04
CA ILE A 152 12.79 20.95 -9.07
C ILE A 152 13.05 20.29 -10.44
N PRO A 153 12.02 19.88 -11.21
CA PRO A 153 12.22 19.20 -12.49
C PRO A 153 13.08 20.00 -13.44
N ASP A 154 13.88 19.32 -14.27
CA ASP A 154 14.81 19.99 -15.21
C ASP A 154 14.11 20.94 -16.18
N HIS A 155 12.86 20.60 -16.50
CA HIS A 155 11.97 21.35 -17.36
C HIS A 155 11.06 22.32 -16.57
N SER A 156 11.27 22.55 -15.29
CA SER A 156 10.53 23.60 -14.57
C SER A 156 10.96 25.01 -15.01
N TRP A 157 10.05 25.97 -14.92
CA TRP A 157 10.36 27.38 -15.18
C TRP A 157 11.41 27.94 -14.21
N LEU A 158 11.42 27.46 -12.96
CA LEU A 158 12.41 27.78 -11.93
C LEU A 158 13.84 27.42 -12.35
N LYS A 159 14.06 26.21 -12.88
CA LYS A 159 15.41 25.79 -13.34
C LYS A 159 15.77 26.38 -14.71
N ARG A 160 14.77 26.64 -15.55
CA ARG A 160 14.92 27.33 -16.84
C ARG A 160 15.12 28.85 -16.73
N ARG A 161 15.03 29.44 -15.52
CA ARG A 161 15.15 30.89 -15.27
C ARG A 161 14.25 31.73 -16.18
N LEU A 162 13.06 31.21 -16.48
CA LEU A 162 12.03 31.98 -17.19
C LEU A 162 11.25 32.74 -16.13
N ASP A 163 10.99 34.03 -16.33
CA ASP A 163 10.17 34.79 -15.39
C ASP A 163 8.75 34.20 -15.34
N ALA A 164 8.13 34.22 -14.15
CA ALA A 164 6.75 33.83 -14.00
C ALA A 164 5.89 34.68 -14.95
N ALA A 165 4.97 34.03 -15.68
CA ALA A 165 4.03 34.77 -16.52
C ALA A 165 3.30 35.82 -15.65
N PRO A 166 3.20 37.08 -16.12
CA PRO A 166 2.46 38.08 -15.36
C PRO A 166 1.01 37.61 -15.21
N ASN A 167 0.52 37.62 -13.97
CA ASN A 167 -0.86 37.30 -13.61
C ASN A 167 -1.87 38.19 -14.33
#